data_AF-A0A1W1BY67-F1
#
_entry.id   AF-A0A1W1BY67-F1
#
_cell.length_a   1.000
_cell.length_b   1.000
_cell.length_c   1.000
_cell.angle_alpha   90.00
_cell.angle_beta   90.00
_cell.angle_gamma   90.00
#
_symmetry.space_group_name_H-M   'P 1'
#
loop_
_entity.id
_entity.type
_entity.pdbx_description
1 polymer ?
#
loop_
_entity_poly.entity_id
_entity_poly.type
_entity_poly.pdbx_seq_one_letter_code
_entity_poly.pdbx_strand_id
1 'polypeptide(L)'
;MLELTSAVNRLENFHKYMNEAYIYLKKHKEILDTHPMWYRLMLDISKGQKWDKKRFFSLLDEAILKYPYFEPIYYGALFHMHPKSASFSHAEIEIVAQKALKATKDKMNNSMYAKFYWVASQAIYKEKLFLDSNVKWEIMRKGIDDVLKDFPSQRNINYFAYYSCLAKDKNKTKELLSMIIKEPSKYPWIKNDNFYTKCVNWSK
;
A
#
# COMPACT_ATOMS: atom_id res chain seq x y z
N MET A 1 -32.59 -20.27 9.11
CA MET A 1 -32.96 -19.32 10.19
C MET A 1 -31.81 -19.13 11.18
N LEU A 2 -31.22 -20.20 11.74
CA LEU A 2 -30.07 -20.13 12.67
C LEU A 2 -28.80 -19.41 12.13
N GLU A 3 -28.44 -19.62 10.85
CA GLU A 3 -27.24 -18.99 10.28
C GLU A 3 -27.37 -17.47 10.14
N LEU A 4 -28.57 -16.96 9.80
CA LEU A 4 -28.86 -15.53 9.68
C LEU A 4 -28.78 -14.83 11.05
N THR A 5 -29.34 -15.45 12.09
CA THR A 5 -29.23 -14.95 13.48
C THR A 5 -27.77 -14.89 13.94
N SER A 6 -26.96 -15.89 13.57
CA SER A 6 -25.53 -15.91 13.90
C SER A 6 -24.74 -14.78 13.21
N ALA A 7 -25.09 -14.44 11.97
CA ALA A 7 -24.41 -13.41 11.19
C ALA A 7 -24.75 -12.00 11.68
N VAL A 8 -26.02 -11.75 12.04
CA VAL A 8 -26.47 -10.50 12.64
C VAL A 8 -25.75 -10.25 13.97
N ASN A 9 -25.72 -11.24 14.86
CA ASN A 9 -25.01 -11.14 16.14
C ASN A 9 -23.51 -10.86 15.98
N ARG A 10 -22.87 -11.40 14.92
CA ARG A 10 -21.44 -11.10 14.63
C ARG A 10 -21.22 -9.65 14.21
N LEU A 11 -22.12 -9.10 13.38
CA LEU A 11 -22.00 -7.71 12.90
C LEU A 11 -22.26 -6.70 14.03
N GLU A 12 -23.26 -6.96 14.88
CA GLU A 12 -23.54 -6.14 16.06
C GLU A 12 -22.35 -6.15 17.04
N ASN A 13 -21.79 -7.33 17.33
CA ASN A 13 -20.60 -7.44 18.16
C ASN A 13 -19.39 -6.72 17.55
N PHE A 14 -19.20 -6.81 16.23
CA PHE A 14 -18.16 -6.04 15.54
C PHE A 14 -18.33 -4.55 15.79
N HIS A 15 -19.51 -3.99 15.53
CA HIS A 15 -19.75 -2.55 15.72
C HIS A 15 -19.59 -2.12 17.18
N LYS A 16 -20.06 -2.94 18.13
CA LYS A 16 -19.88 -2.72 19.57
C LYS A 16 -18.39 -2.61 19.93
N TYR A 17 -17.59 -3.62 19.61
CA TYR A 17 -16.17 -3.63 19.97
C TYR A 17 -15.36 -2.56 19.24
N MET A 18 -15.71 -2.24 17.99
CA MET A 18 -15.10 -1.10 17.28
C MET A 18 -15.37 0.23 17.99
N ASN A 19 -16.57 0.41 18.55
CA ASN A 19 -16.92 1.61 19.29
C ASN A 19 -16.25 1.67 20.67
N GLU A 20 -16.20 0.57 21.41
CA GLU A 20 -15.49 0.48 22.69
C GLU A 20 -14.00 0.77 22.53
N ALA A 21 -13.35 0.20 21.51
CA ALA A 21 -11.96 0.48 21.18
C ALA A 21 -11.73 1.96 20.83
N TYR A 22 -12.63 2.56 20.03
CA TYR A 22 -12.56 3.99 19.71
C TYR A 22 -12.64 4.86 20.96
N ILE A 23 -13.62 4.60 21.84
CA ILE A 23 -13.81 5.36 23.09
C ILE A 23 -12.56 5.26 23.96
N TYR A 24 -12.03 4.04 24.15
CA TYR A 24 -10.85 3.82 24.96
C TYR A 24 -9.61 4.53 24.41
N LEU A 25 -9.32 4.36 23.12
CA LEU A 25 -8.15 4.96 22.47
C LEU A 25 -8.24 6.48 22.43
N LYS A 26 -9.44 7.03 22.22
CA LYS A 26 -9.65 8.48 22.22
C LYS A 26 -9.52 9.08 23.62
N LYS A 27 -10.09 8.42 24.64
CA LYS A 27 -10.01 8.88 26.03
C LYS A 27 -8.57 8.99 26.52
N HIS A 28 -7.69 8.10 26.06
CA HIS A 28 -6.28 8.07 26.47
C HIS A 28 -5.31 8.56 25.38
N LYS A 29 -5.80 9.39 24.44
CA LYS A 29 -4.99 9.87 23.30
C LYS A 29 -3.68 10.50 23.74
N GLU A 30 -3.70 11.39 24.74
CA GLU A 30 -2.53 12.14 25.20
C GLU A 30 -1.35 11.25 25.62
N ILE A 31 -1.64 10.06 26.15
CA ILE A 31 -0.62 9.10 26.57
C ILE A 31 -0.28 8.18 25.39
N LEU A 32 -1.30 7.65 24.70
CA LEU A 32 -1.12 6.58 23.73
C LEU A 32 -0.60 7.05 22.36
N ASP A 33 -0.88 8.28 21.96
CA ASP A 33 -0.47 8.81 20.65
C ASP A 33 1.03 9.18 20.58
N THR A 34 1.75 9.00 21.68
CA THR A 34 3.23 8.98 21.75
C THR A 34 3.82 7.72 21.09
N HIS A 35 3.00 6.71 20.81
CA HIS A 35 3.37 5.56 20.01
C HIS A 35 2.64 5.57 18.66
N PRO A 36 3.34 5.35 17.51
CA PRO A 36 2.70 5.39 16.18
C PRO A 36 1.62 4.31 15.96
N MET A 37 1.57 3.30 16.83
CA MET A 37 0.58 2.23 16.75
C MET A 37 -0.82 2.71 17.10
N TRP A 38 -0.93 3.77 17.91
CA TRP A 38 -2.23 4.40 18.17
C TRP A 38 -2.86 4.89 16.86
N TYR A 39 -2.10 5.60 16.01
CA TYR A 39 -2.61 6.05 14.72
C TYR A 39 -2.94 4.89 13.78
N ARG A 40 -2.10 3.85 13.74
CA ARG A 40 -2.38 2.63 12.97
C ARG A 40 -3.70 1.99 13.38
N LEU A 41 -3.96 1.85 14.68
CA LEU A 41 -5.22 1.29 15.21
C LEU A 41 -6.40 2.20 14.91
N MET A 42 -6.23 3.51 15.04
CA MET A 42 -7.28 4.49 14.75
C MET A 42 -7.66 4.50 13.26
N LEU A 43 -6.75 4.20 12.34
CA LEU A 43 -7.03 4.00 10.92
C LEU A 43 -7.80 2.69 10.63
N ASP A 44 -7.57 1.62 11.41
CA ASP A 44 -8.44 0.42 11.35
C ASP A 44 -9.84 0.74 11.89
N ILE A 45 -9.92 1.54 12.95
CA ILE A 45 -11.19 2.01 13.51
C ILE A 45 -11.96 2.86 12.53
N SER A 46 -11.30 3.79 11.84
CA SER A 46 -11.96 4.63 10.84
C SER A 46 -12.59 3.78 9.73
N LYS A 47 -11.96 2.66 9.34
CA LYS A 47 -12.51 1.69 8.40
C LYS A 47 -13.74 0.98 8.96
N GLY A 48 -13.64 0.38 10.14
CA GLY A 48 -14.75 -0.37 10.73
C GLY A 48 -15.97 0.50 11.08
N GLN A 49 -15.73 1.77 11.43
CA GLN A 49 -16.78 2.76 11.71
C GLN A 49 -17.22 3.55 10.48
N LYS A 50 -16.66 3.28 9.28
CA LYS A 50 -16.99 3.97 8.03
C LYS A 50 -16.93 5.50 8.16
N TRP A 51 -15.85 6.03 8.74
CA TRP A 51 -15.66 7.48 8.85
C TRP A 51 -15.74 8.16 7.49
N ASP A 52 -16.24 9.39 7.48
CA ASP A 52 -16.17 10.24 6.30
C ASP A 52 -14.71 10.62 5.97
N LYS A 53 -14.51 11.05 4.73
CA LYS A 53 -13.19 11.40 4.19
C LYS A 53 -12.49 12.49 4.99
N LYS A 54 -13.21 13.52 5.42
CA LYS A 54 -12.62 14.67 6.13
C LYS A 54 -12.02 14.19 7.45
N ARG A 55 -12.79 13.40 8.20
CA ARG A 55 -12.33 12.82 9.47
C ARG A 55 -11.17 11.84 9.28
N PHE A 56 -11.22 11.00 8.25
CA PHE A 56 -10.12 10.09 7.90
C PHE A 56 -8.83 10.83 7.54
N PHE A 57 -8.90 11.80 6.63
CA PHE A 57 -7.71 12.56 6.21
C PHE A 57 -7.15 13.41 7.34
N SER A 58 -7.98 13.97 8.23
CA SER A 58 -7.49 14.68 9.41
C SER A 58 -6.63 13.79 10.31
N LEU A 59 -7.06 12.55 10.58
CA LEU A 59 -6.28 11.59 11.37
C LEU A 59 -5.00 11.17 10.64
N LEU A 60 -5.09 10.93 9.33
CA LEU A 60 -3.95 10.53 8.52
C LEU A 60 -2.88 11.63 8.47
N ASP A 61 -3.29 12.88 8.31
CA ASP A 61 -2.37 14.02 8.24
C ASP A 61 -1.65 14.25 9.56
N GLU A 62 -2.37 14.10 10.67
CA GLU A 62 -1.78 14.11 12.01
C GLU A 62 -0.76 12.98 12.20
N ALA A 63 -1.10 11.75 11.75
CA ALA A 63 -0.22 10.59 11.83
C ALA A 63 1.07 10.77 11.02
N ILE A 64 0.95 11.27 9.78
CA ILE A 64 2.09 11.51 8.89
C ILE A 64 2.99 12.61 9.45
N LEU A 65 2.41 13.67 10.02
CA LEU A 65 3.18 14.75 10.63
C LEU A 65 4.00 14.25 11.83
N LYS A 66 3.40 13.40 12.68
CA LYS A 66 4.04 12.94 13.92
C LYS A 66 5.01 11.77 13.69
N TYR A 67 4.69 10.85 12.78
CA TYR A 67 5.47 9.63 12.54
C TYR A 67 5.66 9.35 11.03
N PRO A 68 6.36 10.25 10.31
CA PRO A 68 6.46 10.17 8.86
C PRO A 68 7.10 8.86 8.35
N TYR A 69 8.01 8.25 9.12
CA TYR A 69 8.73 7.02 8.72
C TYR A 69 8.06 5.73 9.20
N PHE A 70 6.94 5.80 9.92
CA PHE A 70 6.24 4.60 10.35
C PHE A 70 5.33 4.09 9.23
N GLU A 71 5.91 3.29 8.34
CA GLU A 71 5.26 2.77 7.13
C GLU A 71 3.83 2.21 7.33
N PRO A 72 3.51 1.50 8.44
CA PRO A 72 2.16 0.97 8.65
C PRO A 72 1.03 2.01 8.64
N ILE A 73 1.30 3.31 8.90
CA ILE A 73 0.29 4.37 8.76
C ILE A 73 -0.22 4.44 7.31
N TYR A 74 0.69 4.46 6.34
CA TYR A 74 0.33 4.57 4.93
C TYR A 74 -0.35 3.31 4.40
N TYR A 75 0.09 2.13 4.84
CA TYR A 75 -0.55 0.86 4.48
C TYR A 75 -1.94 0.73 5.09
N GLY A 76 -2.12 1.16 6.34
CA GLY A 76 -3.44 1.24 6.98
C GLY A 76 -4.40 2.16 6.22
N ALA A 77 -3.91 3.34 5.79
CA ALA A 77 -4.67 4.26 4.94
C ALA A 77 -5.11 3.60 3.63
N LEU A 78 -4.18 2.94 2.93
CA LEU A 78 -4.47 2.24 1.69
C LEU A 78 -5.53 1.12 1.86
N PHE A 79 -5.49 0.37 2.96
CA PHE A 79 -6.49 -0.66 3.26
C PHE A 79 -7.88 -0.08 3.61
N HIS A 80 -7.95 1.16 4.09
CA HIS A 80 -9.20 1.90 4.25
C HIS A 80 -9.74 2.37 2.89
N MET A 81 -8.84 2.83 2.01
CA MET A 81 -9.17 3.39 0.69
C MET A 81 -9.48 2.34 -0.39
N HIS A 82 -9.79 1.10 -0.02
CA HIS A 82 -10.01 0.03 -0.98
C HIS A 82 -11.27 0.30 -1.86
N PRO A 83 -11.17 0.35 -3.21
CA PRO A 83 -12.20 0.87 -4.11
C PRO A 83 -13.54 0.11 -4.17
N LYS A 84 -13.60 -1.12 -3.63
CA LYS A 84 -14.84 -1.92 -3.60
C LYS A 84 -16.00 -1.26 -2.83
N SER A 85 -15.73 -0.21 -2.04
CA SER A 85 -16.76 0.63 -1.41
C SER A 85 -17.12 1.89 -2.21
N ALA A 86 -16.57 2.07 -3.43
CA ALA A 86 -16.70 3.25 -4.29
C ALA A 86 -16.38 4.60 -3.60
N SER A 87 -15.75 4.57 -2.41
CA SER A 87 -15.64 5.76 -1.56
C SER A 87 -14.43 6.61 -1.92
N PHE A 88 -13.32 6.04 -2.39
CA PHE A 88 -12.09 6.77 -2.71
C PHE A 88 -11.72 6.62 -4.20
N SER A 89 -11.31 7.73 -4.80
CA SER A 89 -10.84 7.81 -6.18
C SER A 89 -9.35 7.48 -6.29
N HIS A 90 -8.89 7.15 -7.50
CA HIS A 90 -7.47 6.97 -7.80
C HIS A 90 -6.65 8.24 -7.51
N ALA A 91 -7.26 9.43 -7.68
CA ALA A 91 -6.64 10.70 -7.34
C ALA A 91 -6.39 10.84 -5.84
N GLU A 92 -7.33 10.40 -5.00
CA GLU A 92 -7.16 10.43 -3.54
C GLU A 92 -6.07 9.46 -3.08
N ILE A 93 -5.97 8.27 -3.69
CA ILE A 93 -4.88 7.32 -3.41
C ILE A 93 -3.52 7.93 -3.79
N GLU A 94 -3.42 8.60 -4.94
CA GLU A 94 -2.20 9.31 -5.33
C GLU A 94 -1.86 10.47 -4.40
N ILE A 95 -2.85 11.20 -3.87
CA ILE A 95 -2.60 12.24 -2.86
C ILE A 95 -1.89 11.64 -1.64
N VAL A 96 -2.30 10.45 -1.19
CA VAL A 96 -1.63 9.77 -0.06
C VAL A 96 -0.20 9.33 -0.44
N ALA A 97 0.01 8.81 -1.66
CA ALA A 97 1.34 8.45 -2.14
C ALA A 97 2.29 9.66 -2.18
N GLN A 98 1.79 10.82 -2.63
CA GLN A 98 2.55 12.08 -2.66
C GLN A 98 2.83 12.62 -1.26
N LYS A 99 1.88 12.51 -0.32
CA LYS A 99 2.11 12.84 1.09
C LYS A 99 3.22 11.96 1.68
N ALA A 100 3.19 10.66 1.41
CA ALA A 100 4.23 9.72 1.86
C ALA A 100 5.61 10.07 1.29
N LEU A 101 5.69 10.35 -0.02
CA LEU A 101 6.91 10.82 -0.68
C LEU A 101 7.45 12.09 -0.02
N LYS A 102 6.61 13.11 0.14
CA LYS A 102 7.02 14.41 0.70
C LYS A 102 7.50 14.27 2.14
N ALA A 103 6.76 13.53 2.97
CA ALA A 103 7.03 13.40 4.40
C ALA A 103 8.30 12.59 4.72
N THR A 104 8.73 11.73 3.80
CA THR A 104 9.88 10.83 4.01
C THR A 104 11.08 11.14 3.12
N LYS A 105 11.00 12.20 2.31
CA LYS A 105 11.95 12.50 1.22
C LYS A 105 13.39 12.57 1.68
N ASP A 106 13.63 13.11 2.87
CA ASP A 106 14.95 13.37 3.44
C ASP A 106 15.74 12.10 3.80
N LYS A 107 15.05 11.02 4.21
CA LYS A 107 15.70 9.73 4.58
C LYS A 107 15.45 8.61 3.60
N MET A 108 14.30 8.62 2.93
CA MET A 108 13.84 7.52 2.08
C MET A 108 13.83 7.88 0.60
N ASN A 109 14.22 9.10 0.21
CA ASN A 109 14.15 9.57 -1.17
C ASN A 109 12.79 9.26 -1.81
N ASN A 110 12.74 8.40 -2.83
CA ASN A 110 11.50 7.98 -3.49
C ASN A 110 11.05 6.57 -3.06
N SER A 111 11.77 5.91 -2.15
CA SER A 111 11.48 4.55 -1.69
C SER A 111 10.05 4.42 -1.17
N MET A 112 9.57 5.40 -0.41
CA MET A 112 8.23 5.34 0.16
C MET A 112 7.14 5.39 -0.91
N TYR A 113 7.35 6.13 -2.00
CA TYR A 113 6.41 6.15 -3.13
C TYR A 113 6.34 4.78 -3.82
N ALA A 114 7.50 4.15 -4.07
CA ALA A 114 7.56 2.82 -4.65
C ALA A 114 6.95 1.74 -3.74
N LYS A 115 7.26 1.77 -2.43
CA LYS A 115 6.67 0.86 -1.43
C LYS A 115 5.16 1.02 -1.33
N PHE A 116 4.66 2.26 -1.32
CA PHE A 116 3.21 2.53 -1.29
C PHE A 116 2.50 1.89 -2.48
N TYR A 117 3.00 2.11 -3.70
CA TYR A 117 2.40 1.54 -4.90
C TYR A 117 2.64 0.04 -5.07
N TRP A 118 3.72 -0.51 -4.51
CA TRP A 118 3.89 -1.96 -4.38
C TRP A 118 2.76 -2.56 -3.52
N VAL A 119 2.48 -1.99 -2.35
CA VAL A 119 1.35 -2.46 -1.52
C VAL A 119 0.00 -2.22 -2.22
N ALA A 120 -0.17 -1.08 -2.90
CA ALA A 120 -1.39 -0.78 -3.68
C ALA A 120 -1.61 -1.76 -4.83
N SER A 121 -0.53 -2.21 -5.48
CA SER A 121 -0.60 -3.28 -6.47
C SER A 121 -1.15 -4.56 -5.85
N GLN A 122 -0.73 -4.95 -4.65
CA GLN A 122 -1.19 -6.20 -4.06
C GLN A 122 -2.62 -6.10 -3.53
N ALA A 123 -2.96 -4.97 -2.93
CA ALA A 123 -4.23 -4.76 -2.25
C ALA A 123 -5.37 -4.35 -3.18
N ILE A 124 -5.09 -3.52 -4.20
CA ILE A 124 -6.12 -2.82 -4.97
C ILE A 124 -6.01 -3.16 -6.46
N TYR A 125 -4.87 -2.84 -7.08
CA TYR A 125 -4.78 -2.75 -8.54
C TYR A 125 -4.36 -4.06 -9.23
N LYS A 126 -3.66 -4.93 -8.52
CA LYS A 126 -3.07 -6.17 -9.04
C LYS A 126 -2.24 -5.87 -10.30
N GLU A 127 -2.41 -6.68 -11.34
CA GLU A 127 -1.83 -6.49 -12.67
C GLU A 127 -2.21 -5.16 -13.36
N LYS A 128 -3.25 -4.47 -12.90
CA LYS A 128 -3.73 -3.22 -13.50
C LYS A 128 -3.13 -1.96 -12.86
N LEU A 129 -2.05 -2.06 -12.08
CA LEU A 129 -1.41 -0.91 -11.43
C LEU A 129 -1.16 0.25 -12.39
N PHE A 130 -0.66 -0.01 -13.59
CA PHE A 130 -0.35 1.03 -14.58
C PHE A 130 -1.49 1.34 -15.57
N LEU A 131 -2.67 0.74 -15.38
CA LEU A 131 -3.86 0.95 -16.22
C LEU A 131 -4.97 1.66 -15.43
N ASP A 132 -5.19 1.22 -14.19
CA ASP A 132 -6.31 1.63 -13.34
C ASP A 132 -5.80 2.38 -12.09
N SER A 133 -4.69 3.12 -12.18
CA SER A 133 -4.22 3.98 -11.09
C SER A 133 -3.54 5.25 -11.60
N ASN A 134 -3.31 6.18 -10.67
CA ASN A 134 -2.61 7.44 -10.95
C ASN A 134 -1.09 7.36 -10.69
N VAL A 135 -0.54 6.15 -10.53
CA VAL A 135 0.89 5.94 -10.29
C VAL A 135 1.74 6.66 -11.34
N LYS A 136 2.79 7.34 -10.87
CA LYS A 136 3.78 7.99 -11.73
C LYS A 136 4.99 7.08 -11.87
N TRP A 137 5.09 6.38 -13.00
CA TRP A 137 6.20 5.44 -13.26
C TRP A 137 7.56 6.10 -13.04
N GLU A 138 7.78 7.33 -13.49
CA GLU A 138 9.06 8.02 -13.32
C GLU A 138 9.49 8.20 -11.85
N ILE A 139 8.54 8.37 -10.93
CA ILE A 139 8.82 8.45 -9.49
C ILE A 139 9.00 7.04 -8.92
N MET A 140 8.11 6.11 -9.30
CA MET A 140 8.18 4.73 -8.83
C MET A 140 9.50 4.05 -9.25
N ARG A 141 9.98 4.29 -10.47
CA ARG A 141 11.26 3.77 -10.99
C ARG A 141 12.45 4.25 -10.16
N LYS A 142 12.51 5.54 -9.82
CA LYS A 142 13.53 6.07 -8.92
C LYS A 142 13.42 5.45 -7.52
N GLY A 143 12.19 5.27 -7.04
CA GLY A 143 11.94 4.62 -5.75
C GLY A 143 12.30 3.15 -5.73
N ILE A 144 12.18 2.44 -6.85
CA ILE A 144 12.66 1.06 -7.02
C ILE A 144 14.17 1.02 -6.80
N ASP A 145 14.91 1.94 -7.44
CA ASP A 145 16.37 2.03 -7.30
C ASP A 145 16.76 2.37 -5.85
N ASP A 146 16.06 3.33 -5.25
CA ASP A 146 16.25 3.70 -3.83
C ASP A 146 15.98 2.50 -2.89
N VAL A 147 14.94 1.70 -3.14
CA VAL A 147 14.64 0.50 -2.31
C VAL A 147 15.68 -0.60 -2.51
N LEU A 148 16.13 -0.84 -3.74
CA LEU A 148 17.10 -1.90 -4.03
C LEU A 148 18.49 -1.56 -3.49
N LYS A 149 18.84 -0.28 -3.36
CA LYS A 149 20.07 0.16 -2.71
C LYS A 149 20.15 -0.36 -1.26
N ASP A 150 19.05 -0.25 -0.53
CA ASP A 150 19.00 -0.64 0.89
C ASP A 150 18.60 -2.12 1.09
N PHE A 151 17.79 -2.67 0.19
CA PHE A 151 17.19 -4.00 0.30
C PHE A 151 17.21 -4.79 -1.03
N PRO A 152 18.38 -5.23 -1.53
CA PRO A 152 18.52 -5.92 -2.83
C PRO A 152 18.13 -7.41 -2.78
N SER A 153 16.98 -7.73 -2.18
CA SER A 153 16.52 -9.12 -2.11
C SER A 153 16.04 -9.62 -3.48
N GLN A 154 16.22 -10.92 -3.75
CA GLN A 154 15.68 -11.55 -4.97
C GLN A 154 14.16 -11.37 -5.08
N ARG A 155 13.44 -11.33 -3.95
CA ARG A 155 12.02 -10.98 -3.93
C ARG A 155 11.80 -9.58 -4.51
N ASN A 156 12.46 -8.55 -3.99
CA ASN A 156 12.30 -7.17 -4.46
C ASN A 156 12.63 -7.03 -5.94
N ILE A 157 13.75 -7.63 -6.38
CA ILE A 157 14.17 -7.63 -7.78
C ILE A 157 13.08 -8.24 -8.68
N ASN A 158 12.51 -9.39 -8.30
CA ASN A 158 11.44 -10.03 -9.07
C ASN A 158 10.19 -9.15 -9.17
N TYR A 159 9.75 -8.51 -8.09
CA TYR A 159 8.62 -7.57 -8.12
C TYR A 159 8.89 -6.35 -8.98
N PHE A 160 10.07 -5.78 -8.87
CA PHE A 160 10.42 -4.56 -9.58
C PHE A 160 10.67 -4.82 -11.07
N ALA A 161 11.22 -5.98 -11.44
CA ALA A 161 11.27 -6.42 -12.83
C ALA A 161 9.86 -6.61 -13.40
N TYR A 162 8.95 -7.21 -12.63
CA TYR A 162 7.54 -7.37 -13.01
C TYR A 162 6.85 -6.03 -13.25
N TYR A 163 7.02 -5.05 -12.34
CA TYR A 163 6.45 -3.72 -12.52
C TYR A 163 7.05 -2.96 -13.69
N SER A 164 8.37 -3.09 -13.91
CA SER A 164 9.04 -2.46 -15.05
C SER A 164 8.48 -2.97 -16.37
N CYS A 165 8.21 -4.27 -16.46
CA CYS A 165 7.59 -4.87 -17.63
C CYS A 165 6.15 -4.38 -17.83
N LEU A 166 5.34 -4.33 -16.76
CA LEU A 166 3.98 -3.79 -16.83
C LEU A 166 3.94 -2.30 -17.22
N ALA A 167 4.90 -1.52 -16.75
CA ALA A 167 5.06 -0.10 -17.08
C ALA A 167 5.62 0.14 -18.50
N LYS A 168 5.98 -0.93 -19.23
CA LYS A 168 6.62 -0.89 -20.55
C LYS A 168 7.97 -0.15 -20.55
N ASP A 169 8.71 -0.18 -19.45
CA ASP A 169 10.10 0.31 -19.38
C ASP A 169 11.08 -0.80 -19.77
N LYS A 170 11.44 -0.84 -21.05
CA LYS A 170 12.30 -1.89 -21.61
C LYS A 170 13.65 -1.96 -20.92
N ASN A 171 14.27 -0.80 -20.67
CA ASN A 171 15.62 -0.71 -20.13
C ASN A 171 15.67 -1.18 -18.68
N LYS A 172 14.76 -0.66 -17.82
CA LYS A 172 14.68 -1.07 -16.42
C LYS A 172 14.29 -2.55 -16.30
N THR A 173 13.43 -3.06 -17.19
CA THR A 173 13.09 -4.49 -17.23
C THR A 173 14.32 -5.34 -17.53
N LYS A 174 15.09 -5.01 -18.57
CA LYS A 174 16.31 -5.73 -18.93
C LYS A 174 17.34 -5.72 -17.79
N GLU A 175 17.54 -4.54 -17.18
CA GLU A 175 18.42 -4.34 -16.02
C GLU A 175 18.03 -5.29 -14.88
N LEU A 176 16.79 -5.21 -14.41
CA LEU A 176 16.36 -5.99 -13.23
C LEU A 176 16.24 -7.49 -13.51
N LEU A 177 15.84 -7.89 -14.72
CA LEU A 177 15.83 -9.31 -15.11
C LEU A 177 17.24 -9.91 -15.11
N SER A 178 18.27 -9.14 -15.46
CA SER A 178 19.67 -9.61 -15.40
C SER A 178 20.17 -9.87 -13.98
N MET A 179 19.50 -9.32 -12.96
CA MET A 179 19.83 -9.48 -11.55
C MET A 179 19.13 -10.68 -10.89
N ILE A 180 18.30 -11.42 -11.63
CA ILE A 180 17.59 -12.60 -11.13
C ILE A 180 18.50 -13.82 -11.28
N ILE A 181 18.95 -14.38 -10.14
CA ILE A 181 20.03 -15.39 -10.09
C ILE A 181 19.50 -16.84 -10.06
N LYS A 182 18.19 -17.04 -9.84
CA LYS A 182 17.54 -18.35 -9.76
C LYS A 182 16.23 -18.33 -10.56
N GLU A 183 15.57 -19.49 -10.69
CA GLU A 183 14.22 -19.51 -11.24
C GLU A 183 13.35 -18.43 -10.57
N PRO A 184 12.63 -17.63 -11.37
CA PRO A 184 11.87 -16.49 -10.87
C PRO A 184 10.92 -16.96 -9.77
N SER A 185 10.81 -16.18 -8.71
CA SER A 185 9.94 -16.54 -7.58
C SER A 185 8.51 -16.73 -8.09
N LYS A 186 7.85 -17.81 -7.66
CA LYS A 186 6.45 -18.14 -8.01
C LYS A 186 5.53 -16.89 -8.08
N TYR A 187 5.64 -15.98 -7.12
CA TYR A 187 5.03 -14.65 -7.19
C TYR A 187 6.12 -13.58 -7.42
N PRO A 188 5.93 -12.57 -8.29
CA PRO A 188 4.69 -12.09 -8.92
C PRO A 188 4.30 -12.75 -10.26
N TRP A 189 5.04 -13.75 -10.74
CA TRP A 189 4.96 -14.19 -12.14
C TRP A 189 3.87 -15.22 -12.47
N ILE A 190 3.29 -15.92 -11.49
CA ILE A 190 2.40 -17.10 -11.67
C ILE A 190 1.09 -16.86 -12.43
N LYS A 191 0.56 -15.63 -12.47
CA LYS A 191 -0.84 -15.45 -12.91
C LYS A 191 -1.08 -15.70 -14.40
N ASN A 192 -0.04 -15.81 -15.21
CA ASN A 192 -0.14 -16.07 -16.64
C ASN A 192 1.06 -16.92 -17.03
N ASP A 193 0.79 -18.19 -17.37
CA ASP A 193 1.79 -19.12 -17.87
C ASP A 193 2.50 -18.44 -19.05
N ASN A 194 3.78 -18.12 -18.86
CA ASN A 194 4.67 -17.38 -19.77
C ASN A 194 4.77 -15.85 -19.63
N PHE A 195 4.17 -15.16 -18.65
CA PHE A 195 4.35 -13.71 -18.54
C PHE A 195 5.81 -13.31 -18.30
N TYR A 196 6.51 -14.04 -17.43
CA TYR A 196 7.95 -13.87 -17.24
C TYR A 196 8.71 -14.02 -18.57
N THR A 197 8.47 -15.11 -19.30
CA THR A 197 9.10 -15.39 -20.60
C THR A 197 8.79 -14.29 -21.63
N LYS A 198 7.57 -13.75 -21.65
CA LYS A 198 7.18 -12.63 -22.51
C LYS A 198 7.98 -11.37 -22.17
N CYS A 199 8.12 -11.04 -20.88
CA CYS A 199 8.93 -9.90 -20.44
C CYS A 199 10.41 -10.07 -20.80
N VAL A 200 10.97 -11.26 -20.58
CA VAL A 200 12.34 -11.61 -20.97
C VAL A 200 12.53 -11.38 -22.47
N ASN A 201 11.68 -11.97 -23.31
CA ASN A 201 11.82 -11.85 -24.77
C ASN A 201 11.60 -10.42 -25.27
N TRP A 202 10.64 -9.69 -24.71
CA TRP A 202 10.36 -8.30 -25.07
C TRP A 202 11.50 -7.35 -24.68
N SER A 203 12.19 -7.62 -23.57
CA SER A 203 13.26 -6.76 -23.02
C SER A 203 14.64 -6.98 -23.66
N LYS A 204 14.83 -8.04 -24.46
CA LYS A 204 16.10 -8.33 -25.15
C LYS A 204 16.60 -7.16 -26.00
#